data_AF-A0A3P1UXY6-F1
#
_entry.id   AF-A0A3P1UXY6-F1
#
_cell.length_a   1.000
_cell.length_b   1.000
_cell.length_c   1.000
_cell.angle_alpha   90.00
_cell.angle_beta   90.00
_cell.angle_gamma   90.00
#
_symmetry.space_group_name_H-M   'P 1'
#
loop_
_entity.id
_entity.type
_entity.pdbx_description
1 polymer ?
#
loop_
_entity_poly.entity_id
_entity_poly.type
_entity_poly.pdbx_seq_one_letter_code
_entity_poly.pdbx_strand_id
1 'polypeptide(L)'
;MDDGDRLSENPHRRPRQTAIKGGHMLQKSIVTVPDQGEIEIHHSSGNVYADLEIPDAEEMLAKARLVSQLEQIIRERQWSRKQAAAVVGLSTSALSQVRRGHFHIYQVDEVTCWLNKAKVEK
;
A
#
# COMPACT_ATOMS: atom_id res chain seq x y z
N MET A 1 -38.87 -3.08 -57.40
CA MET A 1 -37.99 -2.57 -56.32
C MET A 1 -38.09 -3.55 -55.18
N ASP A 2 -36.96 -3.75 -54.51
CA ASP A 2 -36.63 -4.72 -53.46
C ASP A 2 -36.34 -6.15 -53.95
N ASP A 3 -35.07 -6.51 -54.20
CA ASP A 3 -33.97 -6.73 -53.21
C ASP A 3 -34.36 -7.88 -52.27
N GLY A 4 -33.80 -9.07 -52.39
CA GLY A 4 -32.38 -9.36 -52.21
C GLY A 4 -32.23 -10.24 -50.97
N ASP A 5 -31.30 -11.18 -51.03
CA ASP A 5 -30.67 -11.85 -49.88
C ASP A 5 -31.28 -13.15 -49.30
N ARG A 6 -30.71 -14.26 -49.81
CA ARG A 6 -30.15 -15.42 -49.08
C ARG A 6 -30.81 -15.85 -47.75
N LEU A 7 -31.60 -16.92 -47.82
CA LEU A 7 -31.80 -17.85 -46.71
C LEU A 7 -30.60 -18.81 -46.63
N SER A 8 -29.61 -18.50 -45.78
CA SER A 8 -28.72 -19.51 -45.20
C SER A 8 -29.46 -20.16 -44.04
N GLU A 9 -29.77 -21.45 -44.17
CA GLU A 9 -30.18 -22.28 -43.03
C GLU A 9 -29.05 -22.32 -41.99
N ASN A 10 -29.42 -22.13 -40.71
CA ASN A 10 -28.55 -22.44 -39.57
C ASN A 10 -29.36 -23.30 -38.58
N PRO A 11 -29.03 -24.59 -38.38
CA PRO A 11 -29.88 -25.57 -37.71
C PRO A 11 -29.76 -25.58 -36.17
N HIS A 12 -29.41 -24.46 -35.55
CA HIS A 12 -29.30 -24.37 -34.09
C HIS A 12 -30.20 -23.28 -33.50
N ARG A 13 -31.52 -23.48 -33.60
CA ARG A 13 -32.48 -22.79 -32.74
C ARG A 13 -32.98 -23.71 -31.63
N ARG A 14 -32.49 -23.50 -30.40
CA ARG A 14 -33.28 -23.77 -29.19
C ARG A 14 -33.96 -22.47 -28.76
N PRO A 15 -35.27 -22.45 -28.49
CA PRO A 15 -35.92 -21.27 -27.98
C PRO A 15 -36.06 -21.25 -26.45
N ARG A 16 -36.08 -20.01 -25.95
CA ARG A 16 -36.60 -19.49 -24.67
C ARG A 16 -35.78 -19.64 -23.39
N GLN A 17 -34.98 -18.60 -23.19
CA GLN A 17 -34.61 -18.05 -21.91
C GLN A 17 -35.87 -17.57 -21.15
N THR A 18 -36.11 -18.10 -19.96
CA THR A 18 -36.91 -17.44 -18.93
C THR A 18 -35.97 -16.78 -17.94
N ALA A 19 -36.32 -15.56 -17.57
CA ALA A 19 -35.56 -14.67 -16.72
C ALA A 19 -35.26 -15.29 -15.35
N ILE A 20 -33.99 -15.26 -14.94
CA ILE A 20 -33.62 -15.31 -13.53
C ILE A 20 -32.90 -14.02 -13.14
N LYS A 21 -33.42 -13.49 -12.05
CA LYS A 21 -33.25 -12.18 -11.45
C LYS A 21 -31.97 -12.16 -10.61
N GLY A 22 -31.15 -11.13 -10.80
CA GLY A 22 -30.23 -10.57 -9.79
C GLY A 22 -29.08 -11.46 -9.30
N GLY A 23 -27.85 -10.96 -9.42
CA GLY A 23 -26.72 -11.52 -8.70
C GLY A 23 -25.40 -11.21 -9.38
N HIS A 24 -24.69 -10.22 -8.85
CA HIS A 24 -23.34 -9.84 -9.24
C HIS A 24 -22.40 -11.06 -9.21
N MET A 25 -21.70 -11.28 -10.32
CA MET A 25 -20.70 -12.31 -10.51
C MET A 25 -19.41 -11.92 -9.78
N LEU A 26 -19.06 -12.63 -8.70
CA LEU A 26 -17.69 -12.69 -8.18
C LEU A 26 -17.14 -14.07 -8.52
N GLN A 27 -16.20 -14.13 -9.45
CA GLN A 27 -15.43 -15.34 -9.75
C GLN A 27 -14.54 -15.65 -8.54
N LYS A 28 -15.01 -16.53 -7.65
CA LYS A 28 -14.14 -17.17 -6.65
C LYS A 28 -13.28 -18.20 -7.37
N SER A 29 -12.07 -17.81 -7.75
CA SER A 29 -11.00 -18.74 -8.09
C SER A 29 -10.64 -19.52 -6.82
N ILE A 30 -11.14 -20.74 -6.69
CA ILE A 30 -10.75 -21.64 -5.61
C ILE A 30 -9.33 -22.13 -5.95
N VAL A 31 -8.32 -21.52 -5.35
CA VAL A 31 -7.01 -22.15 -5.21
C VAL A 31 -7.10 -23.01 -3.97
N THR A 32 -7.26 -24.31 -4.16
CA THR A 32 -7.17 -25.29 -3.07
C THR A 32 -5.71 -25.36 -2.63
N VAL A 33 -5.38 -24.72 -1.50
CA VAL A 33 -4.15 -24.95 -0.75
C VAL A 33 -4.45 -26.04 0.30
N PRO A 34 -3.76 -27.20 0.29
CA PRO A 34 -3.98 -28.22 1.29
C PRO A 34 -3.28 -27.84 2.60
N ASP A 35 -4.04 -27.95 3.69
CA ASP A 35 -3.57 -28.11 5.07
C ASP A 35 -2.57 -27.05 5.57
N GLN A 36 -3.04 -25.96 6.18
CA GLN A 36 -2.40 -25.26 7.32
C GLN A 36 -3.53 -24.52 8.06
N GLY A 37 -3.49 -24.52 9.40
CA GLY A 37 -4.60 -24.17 10.32
C GLY A 37 -5.30 -22.82 10.07
N GLU A 38 -6.43 -22.62 10.77
CA GLU A 38 -7.24 -21.38 10.70
C GLU A 38 -6.35 -20.14 10.75
N ILE A 39 -6.28 -19.42 9.63
CA ILE A 39 -5.59 -18.13 9.55
C ILE A 39 -6.59 -17.07 10.02
N GLU A 40 -6.46 -16.64 11.26
CA GLU A 40 -7.27 -15.56 11.82
C GLU A 40 -6.82 -14.22 11.24
N ILE A 41 -7.71 -13.55 10.49
CA ILE A 41 -7.43 -12.26 9.84
C ILE A 41 -8.05 -11.16 10.71
N HIS A 42 -7.22 -10.34 11.36
CA HIS A 42 -7.68 -9.18 12.12
C HIS A 42 -7.74 -7.94 11.24
N HIS A 43 -8.86 -7.21 11.27
CA HIS A 43 -8.97 -5.90 10.64
C HIS A 43 -8.05 -4.91 11.38
N SER A 44 -7.13 -4.28 10.66
CA SER A 44 -6.24 -3.28 11.25
C SER A 44 -7.02 -2.09 11.82
N SER A 45 -6.65 -1.64 13.02
CA SER A 45 -7.23 -0.45 13.66
C SER A 45 -6.78 0.87 13.01
N GLY A 46 -5.94 0.80 11.98
CA GLY A 46 -5.30 1.97 11.36
C GLY A 46 -3.99 2.39 12.04
N ASN A 47 -3.62 1.74 13.16
CA ASN A 47 -2.32 1.85 13.78
C ASN A 47 -1.69 0.45 13.95
N VAL A 48 -0.81 0.08 13.02
CA VAL A 48 -0.08 -1.20 13.06
C VAL A 48 0.71 -1.38 14.37
N TYR A 49 1.17 -0.29 15.00
CA TYR A 49 1.87 -0.39 16.29
C TYR A 49 0.91 -0.75 17.44
N ALA A 50 -0.33 -0.27 17.39
CA ALA A 50 -1.35 -0.62 18.37
C ALA A 50 -1.85 -2.06 18.16
N ASP A 51 -2.01 -2.46 16.90
CA ASP A 51 -2.38 -3.82 16.52
C ASP A 51 -1.34 -4.87 16.98
N LEU A 52 -0.07 -4.47 17.11
CA LEU A 52 1.03 -5.29 17.58
C LEU A 52 1.35 -5.11 19.08
N GLU A 53 0.50 -4.40 19.83
CA GLU A 53 0.68 -4.11 21.26
C GLU A 53 2.05 -3.48 21.60
N ILE A 54 2.60 -2.70 20.67
CA ILE A 54 3.87 -2.00 20.86
C ILE A 54 3.62 -0.80 21.79
N PRO A 55 4.46 -0.59 22.83
CA PRO A 55 4.36 0.58 23.69
C PRO A 55 4.49 1.87 22.87
N ASP A 56 3.83 2.93 23.33
CA ASP A 56 3.85 4.26 22.68
C ASP A 56 3.42 4.20 21.19
N ALA A 57 2.44 3.35 20.88
CA ALA A 57 1.98 3.10 19.51
C ALA A 57 1.59 4.37 18.74
N GLU A 58 0.98 5.35 19.39
CA GLU A 58 0.64 6.64 18.76
C GLU A 58 1.89 7.43 18.38
N GLU A 59 2.89 7.45 19.27
CA GLU A 59 4.16 8.13 19.05
C GLU A 59 4.94 7.45 17.92
N MET A 60 4.94 6.11 17.89
CA MET A 60 5.55 5.35 16.80
C MET A 60 4.90 5.63 15.44
N LEU A 61 3.57 5.69 15.39
CA LEU A 61 2.86 6.08 14.18
C LEU A 61 3.19 7.50 13.75
N ALA A 62 3.29 8.44 14.68
CA ALA A 62 3.68 9.81 14.39
C ALA A 62 5.11 9.88 13.79
N LYS A 63 6.09 9.21 14.41
CA LYS A 63 7.46 9.14 13.88
C LYS A 63 7.50 8.49 12.49
N ALA A 64 6.76 7.40 12.28
CA ALA A 64 6.68 6.72 10.99
C ALA A 64 6.16 7.65 9.87
N ARG A 65 5.14 8.46 10.16
CA ARG A 65 4.58 9.45 9.22
C ARG A 65 5.58 10.56 8.90
N LEU A 66 6.34 11.04 9.89
CA LEU A 66 7.37 12.04 9.68
C LEU A 66 8.53 11.50 8.82
N VAL A 67 9.00 10.29 9.12
CA VAL A 67 10.06 9.63 8.32
C VAL A 67 9.59 9.37 6.90
N SER A 68 8.32 8.98 6.71
CA SER A 68 7.74 8.76 5.38
C SER A 68 7.72 10.04 4.54
N GLN A 69 7.40 11.19 5.14
CA GLN A 69 7.50 12.50 4.47
C GLN A 69 8.95 12.87 4.15
N LEU A 70 9.88 12.59 5.07
CA LEU A 70 11.31 12.80 4.82
C LEU A 70 11.80 11.96 3.64
N GLU A 71 11.41 10.69 3.57
CA GLU A 71 11.74 9.83 2.44
C GLU A 71 11.18 10.34 1.11
N GLN A 72 9.96 10.87 1.12
CA GLN A 72 9.36 11.46 -0.06
C GLN A 72 10.20 12.64 -0.57
N ILE A 73 10.61 13.56 0.30
CA ILE A 73 11.47 14.69 -0.07
C ILE A 73 12.81 14.20 -0.63
N ILE A 74 13.44 13.20 0.01
CA ILE A 74 14.70 12.61 -0.47
C ILE A 74 14.54 12.05 -1.89
N ARG A 75 13.42 11.37 -2.17
CA ARG A 75 13.12 10.82 -3.50
C ARG A 75 12.85 11.90 -4.53
N GLU A 76 12.02 12.88 -4.21
CA GLU A 76 11.65 13.99 -5.10
C GLU A 76 12.88 14.82 -5.51
N ARG A 77 13.82 14.99 -4.59
CA ARG A 77 15.07 15.75 -4.83
C ARG A 77 16.21 14.91 -5.37
N GLN A 78 15.99 13.61 -5.59
CA GLN A 78 16.99 12.66 -6.07
C GLN A 78 18.28 12.66 -5.25
N TRP A 79 18.17 12.92 -3.94
CA TRP A 79 19.33 12.98 -3.07
C TRP A 79 19.96 11.61 -2.91
N SER A 80 21.27 11.54 -3.10
CA SER A 80 22.04 10.37 -2.69
C SER A 80 21.97 10.20 -1.18
N ARG A 81 22.18 8.96 -0.71
CA ARG A 81 22.15 8.65 0.72
C ARG A 81 23.13 9.52 1.55
N LYS A 82 24.27 9.88 0.96
CA LYS A 82 25.27 10.77 1.58
C LYS A 82 24.78 12.22 1.65
N GLN A 83 24.19 12.74 0.58
CA GLN A 83 23.63 14.09 0.56
C GLN A 83 22.48 14.23 1.57
N ALA A 84 21.52 13.30 1.53
CA ALA A 84 20.41 13.32 2.48
C ALA A 84 20.91 13.29 3.93
N ALA A 85 21.88 12.43 4.24
CA ALA A 85 22.47 12.32 5.57
C ALA A 85 23.15 13.63 6.01
N ALA A 86 23.89 14.28 5.11
CA ALA A 86 24.52 15.57 5.36
C ALA A 86 23.49 16.68 5.65
N VAL A 87 22.40 16.74 4.88
CA VAL A 87 21.35 17.76 5.06
C VAL A 87 20.63 17.59 6.40
N VAL A 88 20.25 16.37 6.78
CA VAL A 88 19.55 16.15 8.05
C VAL A 88 20.49 16.22 9.27
N GLY A 89 21.79 16.04 9.06
CA GLY A 89 22.80 16.00 10.12
C GLY A 89 22.93 14.62 10.77
N LEU A 90 22.68 13.55 10.01
CA LEU A 90 22.83 12.16 10.46
C LEU A 90 24.03 11.49 9.79
N SER A 91 24.51 10.40 10.37
CA SER A 91 25.41 9.50 9.65
C SER A 91 24.65 8.75 8.55
N THR A 92 25.36 8.32 7.50
CA THR A 92 24.77 7.51 6.41
C THR A 92 24.19 6.18 6.91
N SER A 93 24.78 5.61 7.96
CA SER A 93 24.28 4.40 8.63
C SER A 93 23.01 4.70 9.42
N ALA A 94 23.00 5.76 10.23
CA ALA A 94 21.81 6.17 10.99
C ALA A 94 20.62 6.49 10.06
N LEU A 95 20.87 7.23 8.98
CA LEU A 95 19.83 7.49 7.97
C LEU A 95 19.30 6.19 7.35
N SER A 96 20.17 5.20 7.09
CA SER A 96 19.72 3.91 6.57
C SER A 96 18.88 3.14 7.58
N GLN A 97 19.15 3.25 8.88
CA GLN A 97 18.36 2.62 9.93
C GLN A 97 16.98 3.27 10.06
N VAL A 98 16.94 4.61 10.09
CA VAL A 98 15.69 5.39 10.14
C VAL A 98 14.79 5.04 8.95
N ARG A 99 15.34 5.00 7.73
CA ARG A 99 14.60 4.63 6.51
C ARG A 99 14.07 3.18 6.52
N ARG A 100 14.65 2.30 7.34
CA ARG A 100 14.19 0.92 7.52
C ARG A 100 13.16 0.76 8.63
N GLY A 101 12.75 1.84 9.29
CA GLY A 101 11.81 1.78 10.41
C GLY A 101 12.47 1.76 11.79
N HIS A 102 13.80 1.77 11.88
CA HIS A 102 14.52 1.76 13.16
C HIS A 102 14.71 3.18 13.70
N PHE A 103 13.60 3.81 14.10
CA PHE A 103 13.58 5.14 14.69
C PHE A 103 13.02 5.17 16.12
N HIS A 104 12.87 4.01 16.76
CA HIS A 104 12.35 3.89 18.12
C HIS A 104 13.23 4.58 19.17
N ILE A 105 14.54 4.67 18.94
CA ILE A 105 15.50 5.32 19.85
C ILE A 105 15.47 6.85 19.81
N TYR A 106 14.83 7.44 18.80
CA TYR A 106 14.82 8.89 18.60
C TYR A 106 13.50 9.47 19.09
N GLN A 107 13.54 10.70 19.57
CA GLN A 107 12.36 11.44 19.96
C GLN A 107 11.63 12.05 18.76
N VAL A 108 10.33 12.32 18.91
CA VAL A 108 9.51 12.93 17.85
C VAL A 108 10.12 14.26 17.39
N ASP A 109 10.67 15.04 18.31
CA ASP A 109 11.30 16.33 18.00
C ASP A 109 12.54 16.18 17.11
N GLU A 110 13.34 15.12 17.31
CA GLU A 110 14.52 14.84 16.48
C GLU A 110 14.10 14.52 15.04
N VAL A 111 13.09 13.64 14.90
CA VAL A 111 12.55 13.26 13.57
C VAL A 111 11.92 14.47 12.87
N THR A 112 11.22 15.31 13.63
CA THR A 112 10.63 16.56 13.13
C THR A 112 11.71 17.54 12.67
N CYS A 113 12.81 17.67 13.42
CA CYS A 113 13.95 18.50 13.06
C CYS A 113 14.56 18.06 11.72
N TRP A 114 14.73 16.75 11.48
CA TRP A 114 15.22 16.25 10.20
C TRP A 114 14.29 16.59 9.03
N LEU A 115 12.97 16.44 9.23
CA LEU A 115 11.99 16.79 8.21
C LEU A 115 12.04 18.29 7.87
N ASN A 116 12.13 19.14 8.90
CA ASN A 116 12.22 20.59 8.70
C ASN A 116 13.49 20.99 7.95
N LYS A 117 14.65 20.42 8.29
CA LYS A 117 15.90 20.64 7.54
C LYS A 117 15.78 20.23 6.08
N ALA A 118 15.19 19.07 5.82
CA ALA A 118 14.99 18.59 4.46
C ALA A 118 14.03 19.47 3.64
N LYS A 119 13.06 20.15 4.28
CA LYS A 119 12.16 21.10 3.61
C LYS A 119 12.81 22.44 3.28
N VAL A 120 13.70 22.93 4.15
CA VAL A 120 14.29 24.28 4.07
C VAL A 120 15.43 24.35 3.06
N GLU A 121 16.28 23.34 2.99
CA GLU A 121 17.30 23.25 1.95
C GLU A 121 16.61 23.23 0.57
N LYS A 122 17.18 23.78 -0.51
CA LYS A 122 16.60 23.72 -1.87
C LYS A 122 17.57 23.10 -2.86
#